data_AF-A0A7W1YII2-F1
#
_entry.id   AF-A0A7W1YII2-F1
#
_cell.length_a   1.000
_cell.length_b   1.000
_cell.length_c   1.000
_cell.angle_alpha   90.00
_cell.angle_beta   90.00
_cell.angle_gamma   90.00
#
_symmetry.space_group_name_H-M   'P 1'
#
loop_
_entity.id
_entity.type
_entity.pdbx_description
1 polymer ?
#
loop_
_entity_poly.entity_id
_entity_poly.type
_entity_poly.pdbx_seq_one_letter_code
_entity_poly.pdbx_strand_id
1 'polypeptide(L)'
;MDDMLSEVEQAITLPMITGALPNERLRRTIELIDRGDYAGPLARIRAEVARHPGVPVSLAFVAAMHTIRAAQPVDAAELQILVIGFYRVTWKLLSRLDPEIDLEQIRLLDAAAADRLCGGFTFGRNAPSFPVPPEMAARFSGRLRSLMRPEGADEGWEDLSGEVARCKQIAAPDPRRGPSSNGMRNGFFNSVFREYLGPDNVDDRLRHEHRLVLDFLEDAERNPQLLPFLQGQAPSQVRFRIAQLTMALIAMHQLDAQAAAPSARRMRLREAAIACLYAPFPGLVGWVHARLDRLWVPLVSRAAPSSYTGLDPVTGPFQRKAPSGSERLAAVR
;
A
#
# COMPACT_ATOMS: atom_id res chain seq x y z
N MET A 1 34.61 -14.46 -13.92
CA MET A 1 34.10 -14.79 -12.55
C MET A 1 32.80 -14.03 -12.25
N ASP A 2 32.49 -12.95 -12.98
CA ASP A 2 31.22 -12.20 -12.95
C ASP A 2 30.03 -12.92 -13.64
N ASP A 3 30.28 -13.96 -14.44
CA ASP A 3 29.24 -14.60 -15.25
C ASP A 3 28.23 -15.40 -14.41
N MET A 4 28.66 -16.04 -13.31
CA MET A 4 27.79 -16.95 -12.56
C MET A 4 26.56 -16.27 -11.95
N LEU A 5 26.69 -15.04 -11.43
CA LEU A 5 25.53 -14.33 -10.85
C LEU A 5 24.54 -13.91 -11.94
N SER A 6 25.06 -13.43 -13.07
CA SER A 6 24.25 -13.07 -14.23
C SER A 6 23.56 -14.29 -14.84
N GLU A 7 24.27 -15.42 -14.94
CA GLU A 7 23.73 -16.70 -15.42
C GLU A 7 22.61 -17.21 -14.50
N VAL A 8 22.82 -17.21 -13.18
CA VAL A 8 21.79 -17.64 -12.21
C VAL A 8 20.57 -16.72 -12.26
N GLU A 9 20.77 -15.40 -12.38
CA GLU A 9 19.69 -14.44 -12.52
C GLU A 9 18.87 -14.68 -13.81
N GLN A 10 19.55 -14.85 -14.95
CA GLN A 10 18.92 -15.09 -16.25
C GLN A 10 18.23 -16.46 -16.33
N ALA A 11 18.75 -17.47 -15.63
CA ALA A 11 18.17 -18.80 -15.57
C ALA A 11 16.82 -18.85 -14.82
N ILE A 12 16.47 -17.81 -14.06
CA ILE A 12 15.16 -17.73 -13.41
C ILE A 12 14.07 -17.52 -14.46
N THR A 13 13.01 -18.32 -14.34
CA THR A 13 11.83 -18.26 -15.20
C THR A 13 10.58 -17.94 -14.38
N LEU A 14 9.54 -17.42 -15.04
CA LEU A 14 8.26 -17.13 -14.39
C LEU A 14 7.68 -18.36 -13.65
N PRO A 15 7.66 -19.59 -14.23
CA PRO A 15 7.21 -20.78 -13.50
C PRO A 15 7.99 -21.09 -12.21
N MET A 16 9.28 -20.71 -12.14
CA MET A 16 10.10 -20.91 -10.94
C MET A 16 9.68 -19.97 -9.80
N ILE A 17 9.29 -18.74 -10.13
CA ILE A 17 8.86 -17.76 -9.13
C ILE A 17 7.40 -17.92 -8.75
N THR A 18 6.54 -18.42 -9.64
CA THR A 18 5.12 -18.68 -9.35
C THR A 18 4.92 -20.01 -8.62
N GLY A 19 5.81 -20.98 -8.85
CA GLY A 19 5.69 -22.35 -8.33
C GLY A 19 4.88 -23.28 -9.25
N ALA A 20 4.67 -22.87 -10.51
CA ALA A 20 3.94 -23.67 -11.50
C ALA A 20 4.73 -24.89 -12.00
N LEU A 21 6.04 -24.98 -11.73
CA LEU A 21 6.83 -26.14 -12.09
C LEU A 21 6.43 -27.37 -11.26
N PRO A 22 6.40 -28.57 -11.87
CA PRO A 22 6.13 -29.83 -11.17
C PRO A 22 7.38 -30.30 -10.39
N ASN A 23 7.89 -29.48 -9.48
CA ASN A 23 9.05 -29.78 -8.64
C ASN A 23 8.71 -29.55 -7.16
N GLU A 24 8.64 -30.65 -6.41
CA GLU A 24 8.25 -30.65 -4.99
C GLU A 24 9.24 -29.90 -4.10
N ARG A 25 10.55 -29.98 -4.37
CA ARG A 25 11.56 -29.25 -3.60
C ARG A 25 11.43 -27.75 -3.79
N LEU A 26 11.21 -27.31 -5.04
CA LEU A 26 10.98 -25.91 -5.35
C LEU A 26 9.71 -25.39 -4.68
N ARG A 27 8.61 -26.16 -4.71
CA ARG A 27 7.35 -25.81 -4.05
C ARG A 27 7.54 -25.58 -2.55
N ARG A 28 8.23 -26.48 -1.85
CA ARG A 28 8.57 -26.30 -0.43
C ARG A 28 9.43 -25.06 -0.18
N THR A 29 10.40 -24.80 -1.06
CA THR A 29 11.26 -23.61 -0.96
C THR A 29 10.42 -22.33 -1.08
N ILE A 30 9.50 -22.31 -2.02
CA ILE A 30 8.53 -21.24 -2.22
C ILE A 30 7.64 -21.04 -0.98
N GLU A 31 7.17 -22.11 -0.36
CA GLU A 31 6.37 -22.04 0.87
C GLU A 31 7.18 -21.48 2.05
N LEU A 32 8.46 -21.83 2.17
CA LEU A 32 9.37 -21.25 3.17
C LEU A 32 9.55 -19.73 2.93
N ILE A 33 9.78 -19.33 1.68
CA ILE A 33 9.87 -17.91 1.30
C ILE A 33 8.57 -17.17 1.66
N ASP A 34 7.42 -17.74 1.34
CA ASP A 34 6.11 -17.15 1.61
C ASP A 34 5.77 -17.03 3.09
N ARG A 35 6.30 -17.92 3.93
CA ARG A 35 6.18 -17.85 5.39
C ARG A 35 7.12 -16.82 6.01
N GLY A 36 8.03 -16.26 5.24
CA GLY A 36 8.98 -15.24 5.70
C GLY A 36 10.29 -15.79 6.24
N ASP A 37 10.59 -17.09 6.06
CA ASP A 37 11.84 -17.70 6.54
C ASP A 37 13.10 -17.04 5.95
N TYR A 38 12.95 -16.37 4.80
CA TYR A 38 14.00 -15.62 4.11
C TYR A 38 13.84 -14.09 4.20
N ALA A 39 12.94 -13.58 5.04
CA ALA A 39 12.61 -12.15 5.08
C ALA A 39 13.83 -11.25 5.36
N GLY A 40 14.72 -11.65 6.28
CA GLY A 40 15.93 -10.90 6.61
C GLY A 40 16.90 -10.75 5.44
N PRO A 41 17.39 -11.87 4.85
CA PRO A 41 18.24 -11.83 3.66
C PRO A 41 17.60 -11.07 2.49
N LEU A 42 16.31 -11.29 2.21
CA LEU A 42 15.61 -10.61 1.12
C LEU A 42 15.46 -9.10 1.37
N ALA A 43 15.21 -8.68 2.62
CA ALA A 43 15.19 -7.26 2.97
C ALA A 43 16.55 -6.59 2.76
N ARG A 44 17.64 -7.29 3.10
CA ARG A 44 19.01 -6.80 2.85
C ARG A 44 19.29 -6.63 1.36
N ILE A 45 18.92 -7.61 0.54
CA ILE A 45 19.07 -7.55 -0.92
C ILE A 45 18.30 -6.36 -1.48
N ARG A 46 17.03 -6.20 -1.09
CA ARG A 46 16.20 -5.08 -1.53
C ARG A 46 16.79 -3.72 -1.17
N ALA A 47 17.28 -3.56 0.06
CA ALA A 47 17.91 -2.32 0.49
C ALA A 47 19.17 -1.99 -0.32
N GLU A 48 19.93 -2.99 -0.75
CA GLU A 48 21.10 -2.81 -1.62
C GLU A 48 20.69 -2.48 -3.06
N VAL A 49 19.72 -3.21 -3.63
CA VAL A 49 19.15 -2.93 -4.97
C VAL A 49 18.65 -1.49 -5.07
N ALA A 50 17.98 -0.99 -4.03
CA ALA A 50 17.45 0.37 -3.99
C ALA A 50 18.53 1.48 -4.07
N ARG A 51 19.81 1.15 -3.83
CA ARG A 51 20.93 2.09 -3.95
C ARG A 51 21.37 2.37 -5.39
N HIS A 52 20.77 1.69 -6.37
CA HIS A 52 21.09 1.83 -7.79
C HIS A 52 19.95 2.52 -8.58
N PRO A 53 19.62 3.80 -8.31
CA PRO A 53 18.55 4.49 -9.02
C PRO A 53 18.90 4.69 -10.50
N GLY A 54 17.90 4.59 -11.38
CA GLY A 54 18.05 4.67 -12.83
C GLY A 54 18.51 3.36 -13.48
N VAL A 55 18.73 2.30 -12.70
CA VAL A 55 19.23 1.00 -13.18
C VAL A 55 18.10 -0.03 -13.16
N PRO A 56 17.96 -0.86 -14.20
CA PRO A 56 17.04 -1.99 -14.20
C PRO A 56 17.26 -2.93 -13.00
N VAL A 57 16.17 -3.46 -12.43
CA VAL A 57 16.19 -4.39 -11.29
C VAL A 57 17.15 -5.55 -11.52
N SER A 58 17.20 -6.15 -12.72
CA SER A 58 18.09 -7.28 -13.00
C SER A 58 19.57 -6.92 -12.79
N LEU A 59 20.02 -5.78 -13.33
CA LEU A 59 21.39 -5.31 -13.19
C LEU A 59 21.69 -4.85 -11.76
N ALA A 60 20.75 -4.15 -11.13
CA ALA A 60 20.87 -3.72 -9.75
C ALA A 60 20.93 -4.90 -8.77
N PHE A 61 20.17 -5.97 -9.04
CA PHE A 61 20.20 -7.21 -8.27
C PHE A 61 21.57 -7.89 -8.35
N VAL A 62 22.14 -8.03 -9.56
CA VAL A 62 23.47 -8.61 -9.73
C VAL A 62 24.51 -7.80 -8.96
N ALA A 63 24.51 -6.47 -9.10
CA ALA A 63 25.40 -5.56 -8.37
C ALA A 63 25.24 -5.67 -6.83
N ALA A 64 23.99 -5.76 -6.35
CA ALA A 64 23.68 -5.96 -4.95
C ALA A 64 24.23 -7.29 -4.43
N MET A 65 24.06 -8.38 -5.18
CA MET A 65 24.56 -9.70 -4.80
C MET A 65 26.08 -9.78 -4.79
N HIS A 66 26.78 -9.06 -5.69
CA HIS A 66 28.24 -8.92 -5.60
C HIS A 66 28.66 -8.26 -4.29
N THR A 67 27.99 -7.18 -3.91
CA THR A 67 28.27 -6.45 -2.66
C THR A 67 28.02 -7.33 -1.43
N ILE A 68 26.90 -8.08 -1.41
CA ILE A 68 26.56 -8.98 -0.32
C ILE A 68 27.57 -10.14 -0.22
N ARG A 69 27.94 -10.76 -1.34
CA ARG A 69 28.90 -11.87 -1.38
C ARG A 69 30.31 -11.48 -0.94
N ALA A 70 30.72 -10.25 -1.24
CA ALA A 70 31.99 -9.71 -0.77
C ALA A 70 32.03 -9.56 0.75
N ALA A 71 30.90 -9.25 1.38
CA ALA A 71 30.79 -9.13 2.84
C ALA A 71 30.58 -10.49 3.54
N GLN A 72 29.90 -11.42 2.89
CA GLN A 72 29.60 -12.74 3.43
C GLN A 72 29.48 -13.76 2.29
N PRO A 73 30.30 -14.83 2.28
CA PRO A 73 30.17 -15.88 1.28
C PRO A 73 28.76 -16.48 1.29
N VAL A 74 28.12 -16.54 0.13
CA VAL A 74 26.83 -17.19 -0.11
C VAL A 74 27.10 -18.36 -1.06
N ASP A 75 26.63 -19.55 -0.73
CA ASP A 75 26.79 -20.72 -1.59
C ASP A 75 25.87 -20.65 -2.83
N ALA A 76 26.14 -21.49 -3.83
CA ALA A 76 25.40 -21.43 -5.10
C ALA A 76 23.92 -21.85 -4.98
N ALA A 77 23.59 -22.76 -4.05
CA ALA A 77 22.23 -23.21 -3.86
C ALA A 77 21.39 -22.15 -3.13
N GLU A 78 21.97 -21.53 -2.09
CA GLU A 78 21.39 -20.40 -1.38
C GLU A 78 21.20 -19.20 -2.32
N LEU A 79 22.18 -18.92 -3.19
CA LEU A 79 22.06 -17.88 -4.21
C LEU A 79 20.81 -18.08 -5.08
N GLN A 80 20.58 -19.28 -5.61
CA GLN A 80 19.41 -19.56 -6.43
C GLN A 80 18.10 -19.34 -5.65
N ILE A 81 18.05 -19.73 -4.38
CA ILE A 81 16.89 -19.50 -3.50
C ILE A 81 16.66 -17.99 -3.30
N LEU A 82 17.72 -17.22 -3.08
CA LEU A 82 17.63 -15.77 -2.87
C LEU A 82 17.17 -15.04 -4.14
N VAL A 83 17.62 -15.45 -5.33
CA VAL A 83 17.15 -14.87 -6.60
C VAL A 83 15.66 -15.19 -6.82
N ILE A 84 15.26 -16.45 -6.62
CA ILE A 84 13.84 -16.86 -6.70
C ILE A 84 13.02 -16.07 -5.68
N GLY A 85 13.49 -15.97 -4.44
CA GLY A 85 12.80 -15.28 -3.37
C GLY A 85 12.62 -13.79 -3.64
N PHE A 86 13.66 -13.13 -4.14
CA PHE A 86 13.61 -11.70 -4.49
C PHE A 86 12.56 -11.42 -5.58
N TYR A 87 12.62 -12.17 -6.68
CA TYR A 87 11.64 -12.01 -7.76
C TYR A 87 10.25 -12.48 -7.36
N ARG A 88 10.12 -13.53 -6.54
CA ARG A 88 8.81 -14.00 -6.05
C ARG A 88 8.14 -12.96 -5.17
N VAL A 89 8.85 -12.35 -4.22
CA VAL A 89 8.27 -11.33 -3.33
C VAL A 89 7.86 -10.11 -4.15
N THR A 90 8.69 -9.70 -5.11
CA THR A 90 8.39 -8.59 -6.03
C THR A 90 7.17 -8.92 -6.90
N TRP A 91 7.18 -10.07 -7.56
CA TRP A 91 6.08 -10.56 -8.39
C TRP A 91 4.78 -10.71 -7.61
N LYS A 92 4.77 -11.31 -6.42
CA LYS A 92 3.54 -11.47 -5.61
C LYS A 92 2.88 -10.14 -5.27
N LEU A 93 3.67 -9.09 -5.09
CA LEU A 93 3.13 -7.75 -4.84
C LEU A 93 2.61 -7.16 -6.13
N LEU A 94 3.41 -7.20 -7.20
CA LEU A 94 3.06 -6.58 -8.47
C LEU A 94 1.99 -7.32 -9.27
N SER A 95 1.88 -8.64 -9.18
CA SER A 95 0.87 -9.44 -9.89
C SER A 95 -0.53 -9.24 -9.33
N ARG A 96 -0.64 -8.74 -8.09
CA ARG A 96 -1.91 -8.27 -7.54
C ARG A 96 -2.29 -6.89 -8.09
N LEU A 97 -1.30 -6.11 -8.54
CA LEU A 97 -1.52 -4.84 -9.21
C LEU A 97 -1.88 -5.03 -10.68
N ASP A 98 -1.14 -5.91 -11.35
CA ASP A 98 -1.35 -6.28 -12.74
C ASP A 98 -1.17 -7.80 -12.88
N PRO A 99 -2.27 -8.57 -12.99
CA PRO A 99 -2.21 -10.02 -13.15
C PRO A 99 -1.40 -10.48 -14.37
N GLU A 100 -1.25 -9.61 -15.36
CA GLU A 100 -0.49 -9.85 -16.59
C GLU A 100 1.00 -9.55 -16.44
N ILE A 101 1.46 -9.09 -15.26
CA ILE A 101 2.88 -8.75 -15.09
C ILE A 101 3.76 -9.98 -15.24
N ASP A 102 4.70 -9.89 -16.17
CA ASP A 102 5.69 -10.94 -16.43
C ASP A 102 7.04 -10.65 -15.74
N LEU A 103 7.94 -11.63 -15.81
CA LEU A 103 9.26 -11.52 -15.18
C LEU A 103 10.17 -10.48 -15.88
N GLU A 104 10.05 -10.31 -17.20
CA GLU A 104 10.86 -9.36 -17.96
C GLU A 104 10.50 -7.92 -17.62
N GLN A 105 9.19 -7.64 -17.48
CA GLN A 105 8.70 -6.37 -17.00
C GLN A 105 9.28 -6.04 -15.62
N ILE A 106 9.32 -7.02 -14.70
CA ILE A 106 9.94 -6.84 -13.38
C ILE A 106 11.44 -6.56 -13.49
N ARG A 107 12.17 -7.30 -14.32
CA ARG A 107 13.62 -7.12 -14.55
C ARG A 107 13.95 -5.72 -15.08
N LEU A 108 13.08 -5.18 -15.94
CA LEU A 108 13.25 -3.88 -16.58
C LEU A 108 12.77 -2.69 -15.72
N LEU A 109 12.10 -2.93 -14.59
CA LEU A 109 11.73 -1.85 -13.68
C LEU A 109 12.98 -1.13 -13.19
N ASP A 110 12.88 0.19 -13.04
CA ASP A 110 13.87 0.97 -12.29
C ASP A 110 13.97 0.43 -10.85
N ALA A 111 15.18 0.16 -10.37
CA ALA A 111 15.41 -0.45 -9.05
C ALA A 111 14.81 0.38 -7.91
N ALA A 112 14.88 1.72 -8.01
CA ALA A 112 14.26 2.59 -7.03
C ALA A 112 12.72 2.57 -7.15
N ALA A 113 12.16 2.40 -8.35
CA ALA A 113 10.72 2.24 -8.55
C ALA A 113 10.22 0.90 -8.01
N ALA A 114 10.94 -0.19 -8.25
CA ALA A 114 10.62 -1.51 -7.73
C ALA A 114 10.67 -1.52 -6.19
N ASP A 115 11.72 -0.95 -5.58
CA ASP A 115 11.78 -0.85 -4.13
C ASP A 115 10.63 -0.01 -3.56
N ARG A 116 10.31 1.13 -4.19
CA ARG A 116 9.13 1.92 -3.81
C ARG A 116 7.87 1.06 -3.84
N LEU A 117 7.55 0.44 -4.97
CA LEU A 117 6.35 -0.39 -5.16
C LEU A 117 6.25 -1.53 -4.14
N CYS A 118 7.39 -2.11 -3.76
CA CYS A 118 7.44 -3.24 -2.84
C CYS A 118 7.67 -2.83 -1.37
N GLY A 119 7.97 -1.56 -1.08
CA GLY A 119 8.40 -1.03 0.23
C GLY A 119 7.29 -0.84 1.26
N GLY A 120 6.02 -1.08 0.87
CA GLY A 120 4.88 -0.85 1.75
C GLY A 120 4.66 0.63 2.07
N PHE A 121 4.23 0.95 3.30
CA PHE A 121 3.95 2.33 3.74
C PHE A 121 5.17 3.28 3.75
N THR A 122 6.35 2.82 3.34
CA THR A 122 7.51 3.70 3.05
C THR A 122 7.42 4.36 1.66
N PHE A 123 6.54 3.86 0.78
CA PHE A 123 6.27 4.40 -0.57
C PHE A 123 6.03 5.92 -0.57
N GLY A 124 5.26 6.41 0.41
CA GLY A 124 4.87 7.83 0.47
C GLY A 124 6.01 8.77 0.89
N ARG A 125 7.06 8.28 1.56
CA ARG A 125 8.07 9.15 2.17
C ARG A 125 9.16 9.62 1.21
N ASN A 126 9.45 8.87 0.14
CA ASN A 126 10.67 9.02 -0.65
C ASN A 126 10.44 9.01 -2.18
N ALA A 127 9.77 10.02 -2.76
CA ALA A 127 9.88 10.48 -4.19
C ALA A 127 8.52 10.87 -4.85
N PRO A 128 8.53 11.62 -5.97
CA PRO A 128 7.35 12.20 -6.61
C PRO A 128 6.44 11.13 -7.21
N SER A 129 5.13 11.44 -7.28
CA SER A 129 4.05 10.75 -8.01
C SER A 129 4.31 9.27 -8.32
N PHE A 130 3.59 8.38 -7.63
CA PHE A 130 3.53 6.95 -7.93
C PHE A 130 3.39 6.78 -9.46
N PRO A 131 4.35 6.12 -10.15
CA PRO A 131 4.24 5.86 -11.59
C PRO A 131 3.24 4.72 -11.77
N VAL A 132 1.95 4.98 -11.51
CA VAL A 132 0.90 4.01 -11.77
C VAL A 132 0.62 4.16 -13.26
N PRO A 133 0.79 3.12 -14.08
CA PRO A 133 0.24 3.15 -15.43
C PRO A 133 -1.24 3.56 -15.37
N PRO A 134 -1.73 4.47 -16.24
CA PRO A 134 -3.12 4.93 -16.21
C PRO A 134 -4.14 3.79 -16.22
N GLU A 135 -3.84 2.69 -16.90
CA GLU A 135 -4.65 1.48 -17.00
C GLU A 135 -4.76 0.78 -15.64
N MET A 136 -3.63 0.61 -14.96
CA MET A 136 -3.55 0.06 -13.61
C MET A 136 -4.31 0.97 -12.62
N ALA A 137 -4.13 2.28 -12.72
CA ALA A 137 -4.85 3.24 -11.91
C ALA A 137 -6.36 3.18 -12.15
N ALA A 138 -6.82 2.92 -13.39
CA ALA A 138 -8.25 2.81 -13.71
C ALA A 138 -8.87 1.54 -13.12
N ARG A 139 -8.18 0.39 -13.20
CA ARG A 139 -8.60 -0.89 -12.60
C ARG A 139 -8.83 -0.76 -11.09
N PHE A 140 -7.96 -0.03 -10.39
CA PHE A 140 -8.06 0.14 -8.93
C PHE A 140 -9.19 1.08 -8.50
N SER A 141 -9.59 1.99 -9.39
CA SER A 141 -10.53 3.04 -9.06
C SER A 141 -11.91 2.51 -8.65
N GLY A 142 -12.32 1.35 -9.19
CA GLY A 142 -13.58 0.69 -8.82
C GLY A 142 -13.58 0.18 -7.37
N ARG A 143 -12.57 -0.62 -7.01
CA ARG A 143 -12.41 -1.15 -5.64
C ARG A 143 -12.26 -0.03 -4.61
N LEU A 144 -11.42 0.96 -4.92
CA LEU A 144 -11.22 2.15 -4.10
C LEU A 144 -12.53 2.92 -3.85
N ARG A 145 -13.33 3.12 -4.92
CA ARG A 145 -14.62 3.82 -4.81
C ARG A 145 -15.59 3.06 -3.91
N SER A 146 -15.67 1.74 -4.06
CA SER A 146 -16.54 0.88 -3.24
C SER A 146 -16.20 0.98 -1.75
N LEU A 147 -14.92 0.96 -1.38
CA LEU A 147 -14.53 1.06 0.04
C LEU A 147 -14.67 2.48 0.60
N MET A 148 -14.42 3.51 -0.21
CA MET A 148 -14.53 4.90 0.25
C MET A 148 -15.99 5.38 0.34
N ARG A 149 -16.88 4.76 -0.45
CA ARG A 149 -18.32 5.06 -0.49
C ARG A 149 -19.14 3.77 -0.68
N PRO A 150 -19.17 2.91 0.34
CA PRO A 150 -19.90 1.66 0.25
C PRO A 150 -21.40 1.92 0.22
N GLU A 151 -22.11 1.19 -0.63
CA GLU A 151 -23.57 1.27 -0.73
C GLU A 151 -24.23 0.75 0.55
N GLY A 152 -25.24 1.49 1.02
CA GLY A 152 -25.96 1.17 2.25
C GLY A 152 -25.16 1.33 3.54
N ALA A 153 -24.08 2.13 3.53
CA ALA A 153 -23.42 2.57 4.76
C ALA A 153 -24.19 3.71 5.42
N ASP A 154 -24.13 3.74 6.75
CA ASP A 154 -24.76 4.81 7.52
C ASP A 154 -24.06 6.17 7.34
N GLU A 155 -24.75 7.26 7.65
CA GLU A 155 -24.20 8.62 7.51
C GLU A 155 -23.35 9.06 8.71
N GLY A 156 -23.36 8.26 9.78
CA GLY A 156 -22.86 8.66 11.09
C GLY A 156 -22.42 7.49 11.97
N TRP A 157 -21.69 7.86 13.02
CA TRP A 157 -21.30 6.93 14.08
C TRP A 157 -22.54 6.63 14.91
N GLU A 158 -22.95 5.38 14.86
CA GLU A 158 -23.94 4.81 15.77
C GLU A 158 -23.29 3.66 16.53
N ASP A 159 -23.73 3.45 17.76
CA ASP A 159 -23.25 2.36 18.57
C ASP A 159 -24.43 1.64 19.21
N LEU A 160 -24.40 0.32 19.08
CA LEU A 160 -25.30 -0.59 19.79
C LEU A 160 -24.66 -1.07 21.10
N SER A 161 -23.34 -0.90 21.28
CA SER A 161 -22.59 -1.45 22.43
C SER A 161 -22.48 -0.51 23.64
N GLY A 162 -22.80 0.78 23.50
CA GLY A 162 -23.09 1.69 24.61
C GLY A 162 -21.90 2.20 25.43
N GLU A 163 -20.70 1.62 25.28
CA GLU A 163 -19.52 2.04 26.05
C GLU A 163 -18.50 2.79 25.18
N VAL A 164 -18.44 4.10 25.37
CA VAL A 164 -17.32 4.92 24.87
C VAL A 164 -16.16 4.80 25.85
N ALA A 165 -15.21 3.91 25.54
CA ALA A 165 -13.99 3.77 26.33
C ALA A 165 -13.22 5.10 26.38
N ARG A 166 -12.79 5.51 27.59
CA ARG A 166 -11.88 6.65 27.79
C ARG A 166 -10.49 6.26 27.29
N CYS A 167 -10.23 6.55 26.02
CA CYS A 167 -8.99 6.23 25.34
C CYS A 167 -8.17 7.51 25.05
N LYS A 168 -6.87 7.36 24.79
CA LYS A 168 -6.01 8.48 24.36
C LYS A 168 -6.62 9.11 23.12
N GLN A 169 -6.66 10.44 23.08
CA GLN A 169 -7.16 11.14 21.91
C GLN A 169 -6.19 10.97 20.74
N ILE A 170 -6.62 10.28 19.70
CA ILE A 170 -5.86 10.11 18.45
C ILE A 170 -6.60 10.68 17.25
N ALA A 171 -7.91 10.92 17.35
CA ALA A 171 -8.69 11.53 16.27
C ALA A 171 -8.96 13.01 16.55
N ALA A 172 -8.78 13.85 15.53
CA ALA A 172 -9.13 15.26 15.60
C ALA A 172 -10.64 15.43 15.87
N PRO A 173 -11.05 16.19 16.90
CA PRO A 173 -12.47 16.34 17.22
C PRO A 173 -13.19 17.11 16.10
N ASP A 174 -14.39 16.67 15.74
CA ASP A 174 -15.28 17.43 14.84
C ASP A 174 -16.18 18.34 15.67
N PRO A 175 -16.00 19.67 15.66
CA PRO A 175 -16.82 20.59 16.45
C PRO A 175 -18.28 20.64 15.98
N ARG A 176 -18.58 20.12 14.77
CA ARG A 176 -19.95 20.00 14.25
C ARG A 176 -20.67 18.77 14.79
N ARG A 177 -19.95 17.87 15.47
CA ARG A 177 -20.50 16.64 16.06
C ARG A 177 -20.47 16.73 17.58
N GLY A 178 -21.47 16.10 18.20
CA GLY A 178 -21.56 16.02 19.65
C GLY A 178 -20.40 15.21 20.28
N PRO A 179 -20.10 15.43 21.58
CA PRO A 179 -19.04 14.73 22.30
C PRO A 179 -19.12 13.20 22.20
N SER A 180 -20.33 12.64 22.22
CA SER A 180 -20.56 11.20 22.08
C SER A 180 -20.05 10.66 20.73
N SER A 181 -20.37 11.33 19.62
CA SER A 181 -19.91 10.91 18.28
C SER A 181 -18.40 11.01 18.13
N ASN A 182 -17.79 12.07 18.68
CA ASN A 182 -16.32 12.20 18.72
C ASN A 182 -15.67 11.10 19.58
N GLY A 183 -16.31 10.74 20.71
CA GLY A 183 -15.90 9.63 21.56
C GLY A 183 -15.93 8.29 20.85
N MET A 184 -17.04 7.95 20.18
CA MET A 184 -17.18 6.72 19.38
C MET A 184 -16.12 6.62 18.28
N ARG A 185 -15.93 7.70 17.52
CA ARG A 185 -14.89 7.77 16.47
C ARG A 185 -13.49 7.55 17.04
N ASN A 186 -13.18 8.19 18.17
CA ASN A 186 -11.87 8.04 18.81
C ASN A 186 -11.67 6.64 19.39
N GLY A 187 -12.71 6.05 19.98
CA GLY A 187 -12.71 4.67 20.47
C GLY A 187 -12.41 3.67 19.34
N PHE A 188 -13.14 3.76 18.23
CA PHE A 188 -12.92 2.92 17.06
C PHE A 188 -11.46 2.97 16.58
N PHE A 189 -10.91 4.17 16.35
CA PHE A 189 -9.53 4.25 15.88
C PHE A 189 -8.50 3.75 16.91
N ASN A 190 -8.76 3.92 18.22
CA ASN A 190 -7.90 3.33 19.24
C ASN A 190 -7.91 1.81 19.16
N SER A 191 -9.08 1.20 19.03
CA SER A 191 -9.19 -0.26 18.90
C SER A 191 -8.52 -0.79 17.62
N VAL A 192 -8.61 -0.06 16.50
CA VAL A 192 -7.89 -0.45 15.29
C VAL A 192 -6.37 -0.31 15.46
N PHE A 193 -5.89 0.89 15.81
CA PHE A 193 -4.46 1.19 15.68
C PHE A 193 -3.61 0.83 16.91
N ARG A 194 -4.20 0.89 18.11
CA ARG A 194 -3.48 0.59 19.35
C ARG A 194 -3.73 -0.84 19.82
N GLU A 195 -4.97 -1.29 19.75
CA GLU A 195 -5.32 -2.62 20.23
C GLU A 195 -5.03 -3.66 19.14
N TYR A 196 -5.61 -3.54 17.94
CA TYR A 196 -5.46 -4.57 16.92
C TYR A 196 -4.11 -4.53 16.18
N LEU A 197 -3.71 -3.36 15.67
CA LEU A 197 -2.45 -3.18 14.94
C LEU A 197 -1.25 -2.88 15.86
N GLY A 198 -1.44 -2.91 17.19
CA GLY A 198 -0.39 -2.63 18.17
C GLY A 198 0.71 -3.71 18.19
N PRO A 199 1.91 -3.37 18.72
CA PRO A 199 3.06 -4.28 18.74
C PRO A 199 2.79 -5.60 19.48
N ASP A 200 1.94 -5.56 20.50
CA ASP A 200 1.70 -6.68 21.42
C ASP A 200 0.58 -7.63 20.96
N ASN A 201 -0.20 -7.26 19.93
CA ASN A 201 -1.47 -7.91 19.63
C ASN A 201 -1.60 -8.42 18.18
N VAL A 202 -0.66 -8.07 17.29
CA VAL A 202 -0.69 -8.55 15.90
C VAL A 202 -0.17 -9.99 15.85
N ASP A 203 -1.07 -10.91 15.49
CA ASP A 203 -0.77 -12.31 15.17
C ASP A 203 0.40 -12.40 14.19
N ASP A 204 1.41 -13.20 14.51
CA ASP A 204 2.59 -13.43 13.65
C ASP A 204 2.18 -13.86 12.24
N ARG A 205 1.08 -14.58 12.07
CA ARG A 205 0.56 -14.95 10.74
C ARG A 205 0.24 -13.72 9.89
N LEU A 206 -0.37 -12.69 10.47
CA LEU A 206 -0.68 -11.44 9.78
C LEU A 206 0.57 -10.62 9.44
N ARG A 207 1.70 -10.88 10.11
CA ARG A 207 3.00 -10.26 9.79
C ARG A 207 3.67 -10.89 8.57
N HIS A 208 3.32 -12.13 8.25
CA HIS A 208 3.93 -12.90 7.16
C HIS A 208 3.02 -13.06 5.94
N GLU A 209 1.71 -12.93 6.12
CA GLU A 209 0.79 -12.84 4.99
C GLU A 209 1.04 -11.53 4.22
N HIS A 210 1.63 -11.65 3.03
CA HIS A 210 1.85 -10.56 2.08
C HIS A 210 0.54 -10.00 1.49
N ARG A 211 -0.56 -9.88 2.26
CA ARG A 211 -1.84 -9.34 1.81
C ARG A 211 -1.75 -7.84 1.59
N LEU A 212 -2.55 -7.29 0.69
CA LEU A 212 -2.66 -5.84 0.53
C LEU A 212 -3.53 -5.26 1.64
N VAL A 213 -3.32 -4.00 1.99
CA VAL A 213 -4.19 -3.26 2.92
C VAL A 213 -5.63 -3.22 2.40
N LEU A 214 -5.80 -3.10 1.08
CA LEU A 214 -7.09 -3.18 0.41
C LEU A 214 -7.80 -4.52 0.66
N ASP A 215 -7.07 -5.63 0.52
CA ASP A 215 -7.62 -6.97 0.75
C ASP A 215 -8.02 -7.15 2.22
N PHE A 216 -7.21 -6.62 3.15
CA PHE A 216 -7.55 -6.59 4.57
C PHE A 216 -8.87 -5.84 4.82
N LEU A 217 -9.07 -4.67 4.23
CA LEU A 217 -10.28 -3.86 4.41
C LEU A 217 -11.52 -4.53 3.79
N GLU A 218 -11.37 -5.15 2.62
CA GLU A 218 -12.47 -5.89 2.00
C GLU A 218 -12.84 -7.15 2.78
N ASP A 219 -11.87 -7.89 3.30
CA ASP A 219 -12.16 -9.07 4.11
C ASP A 219 -12.74 -8.69 5.48
N ALA A 220 -12.34 -7.54 6.03
CA ALA A 220 -12.94 -6.95 7.21
C ALA A 220 -14.43 -6.61 7.00
N GLU A 221 -14.79 -6.12 5.81
CA GLU A 221 -16.19 -5.86 5.44
C GLU A 221 -16.99 -7.15 5.28
N ARG A 222 -16.43 -8.17 4.61
CA ARG A 222 -17.09 -9.46 4.36
C ARG A 222 -17.22 -10.33 5.62
N ASN A 223 -16.22 -10.25 6.51
CA ASN A 223 -16.08 -11.10 7.68
C ASN A 223 -15.82 -10.27 8.95
N PRO A 224 -16.76 -9.41 9.36
CA PRO A 224 -16.57 -8.52 10.52
C PRO A 224 -16.31 -9.27 11.82
N GLN A 225 -16.74 -10.53 11.93
CA GLN A 225 -16.50 -11.39 13.08
C GLN A 225 -15.01 -11.66 13.35
N LEU A 226 -14.13 -11.50 12.36
CA LEU A 226 -12.69 -11.70 12.51
C LEU A 226 -12.00 -10.52 13.21
N LEU A 227 -12.69 -9.38 13.35
CA LEU A 227 -12.11 -8.15 13.85
C LEU A 227 -12.88 -7.66 15.08
N PRO A 228 -12.27 -7.65 16.28
CA PRO A 228 -12.95 -7.28 17.52
C PRO A 228 -13.70 -5.94 17.45
N PHE A 229 -13.14 -4.94 16.76
CA PHE A 229 -13.72 -3.60 16.63
C PHE A 229 -14.90 -3.48 15.64
N LEU A 230 -15.27 -4.57 14.95
CA LEU A 230 -16.45 -4.65 14.07
C LEU A 230 -17.50 -5.65 14.57
N GLN A 231 -17.18 -6.46 15.59
CA GLN A 231 -18.09 -7.46 16.12
C GLN A 231 -19.36 -6.82 16.69
N GLY A 232 -20.51 -7.45 16.44
CA GLY A 232 -21.81 -7.00 16.94
C GLY A 232 -22.40 -5.77 16.25
N GLN A 233 -21.71 -5.19 15.26
CA GLN A 233 -22.20 -4.04 14.51
C GLN A 233 -23.16 -4.47 13.39
N ALA A 234 -24.15 -3.61 13.10
CA ALA A 234 -25.01 -3.78 11.93
C ALA A 234 -24.19 -3.69 10.63
N PRO A 235 -24.59 -4.36 9.53
CA PRO A 235 -23.85 -4.32 8.26
C PRO A 235 -23.59 -2.91 7.72
N SER A 236 -24.55 -1.98 7.89
CA SER A 236 -24.43 -0.58 7.49
C SER A 236 -23.34 0.17 8.29
N GLN A 237 -23.26 -0.08 9.60
CA GLN A 237 -22.20 0.45 10.47
C GLN A 237 -20.83 -0.16 10.16
N VAL A 238 -20.76 -1.46 9.84
CA VAL A 238 -19.51 -2.10 9.39
C VAL A 238 -18.97 -1.38 8.17
N ARG A 239 -19.79 -1.23 7.12
CA ARG A 239 -19.40 -0.52 5.89
C ARG A 239 -18.99 0.92 6.16
N PHE A 240 -19.75 1.64 6.99
CA PHE A 240 -19.40 3.00 7.38
C PHE A 240 -18.03 3.06 8.07
N ARG A 241 -17.77 2.19 9.05
CA ARG A 241 -16.51 2.14 9.79
C ARG A 241 -15.32 1.76 8.90
N ILE A 242 -15.50 0.83 7.96
CA ILE A 242 -14.49 0.49 6.95
C ILE A 242 -14.19 1.69 6.04
N ALA A 243 -15.21 2.42 5.61
CA ALA A 243 -15.01 3.65 4.83
C ALA A 243 -14.25 4.71 5.62
N GLN A 244 -14.59 4.92 6.90
CA GLN A 244 -13.88 5.84 7.79
C GLN A 244 -12.41 5.43 7.99
N LEU A 245 -12.15 4.14 8.19
CA LEU A 245 -10.79 3.60 8.30
C LEU A 245 -9.99 3.80 7.03
N THR A 246 -10.57 3.45 5.88
CA THR A 246 -9.96 3.63 4.56
C THR A 246 -9.54 5.07 4.34
N MET A 247 -10.45 6.02 4.58
CA MET A 247 -10.19 7.45 4.44
C MET A 247 -9.13 7.96 5.42
N ALA A 248 -9.16 7.49 6.67
CA ALA A 248 -8.16 7.85 7.68
C ALA A 248 -6.76 7.38 7.29
N LEU A 249 -6.61 6.14 6.83
CA LEU A 249 -5.35 5.57 6.36
C LEU A 249 -4.75 6.41 5.23
N ILE A 250 -5.56 6.74 4.20
CA ILE A 250 -5.13 7.57 3.07
C ILE A 250 -4.68 8.96 3.55
N ALA A 251 -5.48 9.61 4.40
CA ALA A 251 -5.18 10.96 4.89
C ALA A 251 -3.90 10.98 5.73
N MET A 252 -3.72 10.01 6.64
CA MET A 252 -2.50 9.90 7.44
C MET A 252 -1.28 9.61 6.56
N HIS A 253 -1.40 8.72 5.57
CA HIS A 253 -0.33 8.44 4.63
C HIS A 253 0.09 9.69 3.85
N GLN A 254 -0.89 10.46 3.35
CA GLN A 254 -0.63 11.70 2.63
C GLN A 254 0.08 12.75 3.50
N LEU A 255 -0.33 12.91 4.77
CA LEU A 255 0.32 13.84 5.69
C LEU A 255 1.76 13.43 6.02
N ASP A 256 2.00 12.14 6.25
CA ASP A 256 3.34 11.62 6.53
C ASP A 256 4.27 11.76 5.31
N ALA A 257 3.75 11.54 4.11
CA ALA A 257 4.44 11.78 2.83
C ALA A 257 4.85 13.25 2.68
N GLN A 258 3.93 14.18 2.95
CA GLN A 258 4.18 15.62 2.89
C GLN A 258 5.22 16.08 3.92
N ALA A 259 5.23 15.48 5.11
CA ALA A 259 6.19 15.79 6.16
C ALA A 259 7.60 15.30 5.80
N ALA A 260 7.72 14.13 5.17
CA ALA A 260 9.01 13.57 4.77
C ALA A 260 9.62 14.27 3.54
N ALA A 261 8.79 14.65 2.57
CA ALA A 261 9.21 15.33 1.35
C ALA A 261 8.28 16.52 1.06
N PRO A 262 8.68 17.77 1.34
CA PRO A 262 7.84 18.94 1.08
C PRO A 262 7.41 19.11 -0.38
N SER A 263 8.18 18.58 -1.34
CA SER A 263 7.84 18.50 -2.76
C SER A 263 6.65 17.56 -3.05
N ALA A 264 6.34 16.62 -2.16
CA ALA A 264 5.18 15.74 -2.21
C ALA A 264 3.86 16.43 -1.86
N ARG A 265 3.86 17.75 -1.56
CA ARG A 265 2.63 18.55 -1.39
C ARG A 265 1.63 18.43 -2.54
N ARG A 266 2.08 18.00 -3.71
CA ARG A 266 1.26 17.81 -4.92
C ARG A 266 0.75 16.39 -5.14
N MET A 267 1.03 15.44 -4.23
CA MET A 267 0.53 14.07 -4.38
C MET A 267 -1.00 14.09 -4.49
N ARG A 268 -1.52 13.58 -5.60
CA ARG A 268 -2.97 13.55 -5.82
C ARG A 268 -3.59 12.52 -4.88
N LEU A 269 -4.81 12.77 -4.40
CA LEU A 269 -5.53 11.84 -3.52
C LEU A 269 -5.57 10.42 -4.09
N ARG A 270 -5.72 10.29 -5.41
CA ARG A 270 -5.68 9.01 -6.13
C ARG A 270 -4.35 8.27 -5.96
N GLU A 271 -3.24 8.97 -6.08
CA GLU A 271 -1.91 8.39 -5.90
C GLU A 271 -1.70 7.97 -4.45
N ALA A 272 -2.13 8.80 -3.49
CA ALA A 272 -2.07 8.48 -2.07
C ALA A 272 -2.93 7.25 -1.73
N ALA A 273 -4.12 7.16 -2.32
CA ALA A 273 -5.00 6.01 -2.15
C ALA A 273 -4.39 4.73 -2.70
N ILE A 274 -3.79 4.78 -3.89
CA ILE A 274 -3.13 3.62 -4.48
C ILE A 274 -1.91 3.21 -3.63
N ALA A 275 -1.02 4.16 -3.32
CA ALA A 275 0.16 3.91 -2.48
C ALA A 275 -0.19 3.30 -1.11
N CYS A 276 -1.25 3.81 -0.48
CA CYS A 276 -1.67 3.38 0.84
C CYS A 276 -2.37 2.01 0.82
N LEU A 277 -3.33 1.81 -0.09
CA LEU A 277 -4.21 0.65 -0.05
C LEU A 277 -3.62 -0.56 -0.77
N TYR A 278 -2.69 -0.33 -1.69
CA TYR A 278 -1.92 -1.39 -2.34
C TYR A 278 -0.56 -1.64 -1.68
N ALA A 279 -0.29 -1.02 -0.54
CA ALA A 279 0.85 -1.40 0.28
C ALA A 279 0.61 -2.82 0.89
N PRO A 280 1.65 -3.66 0.99
CA PRO A 280 1.59 -4.85 1.82
C PRO A 280 1.22 -4.53 3.27
N PHE A 281 0.32 -5.33 3.84
CA PHE A 281 -0.21 -5.22 5.19
C PHE A 281 0.87 -5.25 6.29
N PRO A 282 1.93 -6.08 6.22
CA PRO A 282 3.04 -5.98 7.16
C PRO A 282 3.71 -4.59 7.17
N GLY A 283 3.70 -3.90 6.02
CA GLY A 283 4.16 -2.51 5.92
C GLY A 283 3.28 -1.52 6.68
N LEU A 284 1.94 -1.73 6.70
CA LEU A 284 1.03 -0.96 7.55
C LEU A 284 1.34 -1.19 9.03
N VAL A 285 1.50 -2.44 9.45
CA VAL A 285 1.80 -2.81 10.83
C VAL A 285 3.09 -2.12 11.30
N GLY A 286 4.18 -2.27 10.55
CA GLY A 286 5.45 -1.60 10.87
C GLY A 286 5.34 -0.07 10.90
N TRP A 287 4.54 0.51 10.00
CA TRP A 287 4.29 1.96 9.98
C TRP A 287 3.54 2.45 11.22
N VAL A 288 2.51 1.71 11.65
CA VAL A 288 1.75 1.98 12.88
C VAL A 288 2.66 1.85 14.10
N HIS A 289 3.43 0.77 14.21
CA HIS A 289 4.34 0.55 15.35
C HIS A 289 5.34 1.69 15.49
N ALA A 290 5.98 2.09 14.40
CA ALA A 290 6.95 3.19 14.39
C ALA A 290 6.35 4.57 14.74
N ARG A 291 5.01 4.71 14.73
CA ARG A 291 4.31 5.97 14.96
C ARG A 291 3.32 5.93 16.11
N LEU A 292 3.22 4.81 16.85
CA LEU A 292 2.13 4.56 17.78
C LEU A 292 1.93 5.71 18.78
N ASP A 293 3.01 6.29 19.28
CA ASP A 293 2.98 7.40 20.25
C ASP A 293 2.57 8.74 19.67
N ARG A 294 2.82 8.93 18.37
CA ARG A 294 2.56 10.15 17.59
C ARG A 294 1.38 10.00 16.64
N LEU A 295 0.65 8.89 16.73
CA LEU A 295 -0.43 8.57 15.82
C LEU A 295 -1.55 9.62 15.97
N TRP A 296 -1.89 10.25 14.84
CA TRP A 296 -2.93 11.26 14.77
C TRP A 296 -3.76 11.11 13.49
N VAL A 297 -5.05 10.87 13.67
CA VAL A 297 -6.05 10.75 12.61
C VAL A 297 -6.68 12.12 12.37
N PRO A 298 -6.42 12.76 11.21
CA PRO A 298 -7.02 14.06 10.89
C PRO A 298 -8.54 13.95 10.75
N LEU A 299 -9.22 15.09 10.79
CA LEU A 299 -10.66 15.13 10.49
C LEU A 299 -10.86 14.77 9.02
N VAL A 300 -11.56 13.68 8.75
CA VAL A 300 -11.99 13.31 7.41
C VAL A 300 -13.51 13.49 7.36
N SER A 301 -13.95 14.68 6.94
CA SER A 301 -15.37 15.00 6.82
C SER A 301 -16.08 14.09 5.80
N ARG A 302 -17.42 13.99 5.92
CA ARG A 302 -18.36 13.04 5.24
C ARG A 302 -17.85 12.46 3.91
N ALA A 303 -17.96 11.13 3.82
CA ALA A 303 -17.63 10.26 2.70
C ALA A 303 -17.96 10.93 1.36
N ALA A 304 -16.92 11.23 0.56
CA ALA A 304 -16.90 11.95 -0.72
C ALA A 304 -16.32 13.37 -0.68
N PRO A 305 -15.13 13.61 -1.27
CA PRO A 305 -14.96 14.83 -2.06
C PRO A 305 -16.07 14.88 -3.12
N SER A 306 -16.87 15.94 -3.15
CA SER A 306 -17.77 16.26 -4.27
C SER A 306 -17.02 16.41 -5.60
N SER A 307 -15.69 16.46 -5.55
CA SER A 307 -14.75 16.54 -6.67
C SER A 307 -13.91 15.26 -6.87
N TYR A 308 -14.53 14.09 -6.74
CA TYR A 308 -13.95 12.83 -7.24
C TYR A 308 -14.11 12.70 -8.78
N THR A 309 -14.10 13.82 -9.50
CA THR A 309 -14.15 13.90 -10.97
C THR A 309 -12.82 13.51 -11.64
N GLY A 310 -11.75 13.32 -10.85
CA GLY A 310 -10.46 12.80 -11.34
C GLY A 310 -10.41 11.28 -11.59
N LEU A 311 -11.56 10.59 -11.49
CA LEU A 311 -11.73 9.18 -11.80
C LEU A 311 -12.52 8.90 -13.08
N ASP A 312 -13.05 9.92 -13.75
CA ASP A 312 -13.67 9.68 -15.04
C ASP A 312 -12.58 9.25 -16.03
N PRO A 313 -12.84 8.23 -16.87
CA PRO A 313 -11.94 7.94 -17.97
C PRO A 313 -11.82 9.23 -18.76
N VAL A 314 -10.58 9.70 -18.95
CA VAL A 314 -10.29 10.75 -19.91
C VAL A 314 -10.78 10.22 -21.26
N THR A 315 -12.00 10.60 -21.62
CA THR A 315 -12.41 10.61 -23.01
C THR A 315 -11.41 11.49 -23.73
N GLY A 316 -10.95 11.01 -24.88
CA GLY A 316 -9.85 11.58 -25.66
C GLY A 316 -10.01 13.06 -26.03
N PRO A 317 -9.03 13.59 -26.77
CA PRO A 317 -8.67 15.00 -26.73
C PRO A 317 -9.75 15.86 -27.39
N PHE A 318 -10.52 16.59 -26.59
CA PHE A 318 -11.20 17.79 -27.08
C PHE A 318 -10.32 19.01 -26.80
N GLN A 319 -9.79 19.55 -27.90
CA GLN A 319 -9.17 20.85 -27.99
C GLN A 319 -9.97 21.90 -27.20
N ARG A 320 -9.36 22.47 -26.16
CA ARG A 320 -9.74 23.81 -25.71
C ARG A 320 -8.71 24.78 -26.29
N LYS A 321 -9.07 25.36 -27.43
CA LYS A 321 -8.45 26.56 -27.98
C LYS A 321 -8.57 27.66 -26.90
N ALA A 322 -7.46 28.26 -26.52
CA ALA A 322 -7.43 29.40 -25.61
C ALA A 322 -8.23 30.57 -26.22
N PRO A 323 -8.99 31.34 -25.42
CA PRO A 323 -9.46 32.64 -25.89
C PRO A 323 -8.25 33.55 -26.02
N SER A 324 -7.87 33.86 -27.26
CA SER A 324 -6.89 34.89 -27.57
C SER A 324 -7.40 36.24 -27.09
N GLY A 325 -6.54 36.98 -26.39
CA GLY A 325 -6.81 38.35 -25.99
C GLY A 325 -6.94 39.25 -27.22
N SER A 326 -8.17 39.62 -27.54
CA SER A 326 -8.51 40.76 -28.39
C SER A 326 -9.98 41.14 -28.20
N GLU A 327 -10.39 41.49 -26.97
CA GLU A 327 -11.65 42.19 -26.72
C GLU A 327 -11.62 42.84 -25.32
N ARG A 328 -10.63 43.72 -25.13
CA ARG A 328 -10.76 44.87 -24.23
C ARG A 328 -10.70 46.10 -25.12
N LEU A 329 -11.86 46.69 -25.44
CA LEU A 329 -12.11 48.12 -25.69
C LEU A 329 -13.44 48.31 -26.44
N ALA A 330 -14.51 48.44 -25.66
CA ALA A 330 -15.82 49.06 -25.92
C ALA A 330 -16.83 48.33 -25.01
N ALA A 331 -17.56 48.93 -24.07
CA ALA A 331 -17.97 50.30 -23.94
C ALA A 331 -18.03 50.68 -22.46
N VAL A 332 -17.33 51.77 -22.13
CA VAL A 332 -17.89 52.79 -21.24
C VAL A 332 -18.84 53.59 -22.13
N ARG A 333 -20.13 53.43 -21.90
CA ARG A 333 -21.16 54.48 -21.93
C ARG A 333 -22.48 53.92 -21.44
#